data_AF-A0A381KIV9-F1
#
_entry.id   AF-A0A381KIV9-F1
#
_cell.length_a   1.000
_cell.length_b   1.000
_cell.length_c   1.000
_cell.angle_alpha   90.00
_cell.angle_beta   90.00
_cell.angle_gamma   90.00
#
_symmetry.space_group_name_H-M   'P 1'
#
loop_
_entity.id
_entity.type
_entity.pdbx_description
1 polymer ?
#
loop_
_entity_poly.entity_id
_entity_poly.type
_entity_poly.pdbx_seq_one_letter_code
_entity_poly.pdbx_strand_id
1 'polypeptide(L)'
;MDSKNLEKNDEKLKIIYYLGCDIHDYFVNKNSKNKIDGVSYKLLNSVKVGNKSDFMDTIIRVFMSAEKQIPAFILDIEIEKDLDFESIGHAFISGLISGKYEGKDKLPNEKEEK
;
A
#
# COMPACT_ATOMS: atom_id res chain seq x y z
N MET A 1 -21.56 -4.44 14.33
CA MET A 1 -20.14 -4.19 14.07
C MET A 1 -19.49 -3.97 15.43
N ASP A 2 -18.66 -4.90 15.88
CA ASP A 2 -18.06 -4.87 17.22
C ASP A 2 -16.80 -3.98 17.23
N SER A 3 -16.57 -3.21 18.30
CA SER A 3 -15.43 -2.28 18.40
C SER A 3 -14.06 -2.92 18.15
N LYS A 4 -13.90 -4.21 18.50
CA LYS A 4 -12.68 -4.99 18.22
C LYS A 4 -12.40 -5.22 16.73
N ASN A 5 -13.45 -5.27 15.90
CA ASN A 5 -13.31 -5.46 14.45
C ASN A 5 -12.87 -4.14 13.78
N LEU A 6 -13.40 -3.00 14.25
CA LEU A 6 -12.99 -1.67 13.81
C LEU A 6 -11.49 -1.40 14.09
N GLU A 7 -11.01 -1.71 15.30
CA GLU A 7 -9.59 -1.56 15.66
C GLU A 7 -8.65 -2.38 14.76
N LYS A 8 -9.03 -3.61 14.40
CA LYS A 8 -8.25 -4.48 13.50
C LYS A 8 -8.20 -3.95 12.07
N ASN A 9 -9.30 -3.35 11.60
CA ASN A 9 -9.38 -2.76 10.27
C ASN A 9 -8.50 -1.50 10.14
N ASP A 10 -8.51 -0.65 11.17
CA ASP A 10 -7.65 0.54 11.22
C ASP A 10 -6.17 0.15 11.19
N GLU A 11 -5.78 -0.91 11.91
CA GLU A 11 -4.41 -1.43 11.89
C GLU A 11 -3.99 -1.90 10.49
N LYS A 12 -4.84 -2.66 9.79
CA LYS A 12 -4.56 -3.10 8.41
C LYS A 12 -4.43 -1.92 7.45
N LEU A 13 -5.35 -0.95 7.49
CA LEU A 13 -5.28 0.24 6.64
C LEU A 13 -4.00 1.05 6.91
N LYS A 14 -3.57 1.12 8.18
CA LYS A 14 -2.31 1.76 8.56
C LYS A 14 -1.09 1.04 7.98
N ILE A 15 -1.06 -0.29 7.98
CA ILE A 15 0.01 -1.08 7.35
C ILE A 15 0.04 -0.81 5.83
N ILE A 16 -1.11 -0.80 5.15
CA ILE A 16 -1.21 -0.53 3.70
C ILE A 16 -0.70 0.88 3.39
N TYR A 17 -1.07 1.86 4.21
CA TYR A 17 -0.56 3.22 4.11
C TYR A 17 0.97 3.26 4.21
N TYR A 18 1.55 2.55 5.18
CA TYR A 18 3.01 2.49 5.32
C TYR A 18 3.73 1.80 4.16
N LEU A 19 3.12 0.81 3.53
CA LEU A 19 3.66 0.24 2.29
C LEU A 19 3.70 1.28 1.16
N GLY A 20 2.68 2.13 1.06
CA GLY A 20 2.71 3.27 0.14
C GLY A 20 3.89 4.20 0.42
N CYS A 21 4.10 4.58 1.68
CA CYS A 21 5.22 5.44 2.08
C CYS A 21 6.59 4.79 1.82
N ASP A 22 6.72 3.49 2.05
CA ASP A 22 7.96 2.75 1.84
C ASP A 22 8.36 2.68 0.35
N ILE A 23 7.37 2.62 -0.55
CA ILE A 23 7.57 2.76 -2.00
C ILE A 23 7.89 4.20 -2.38
N HIS A 24 7.22 5.19 -1.78
CA HIS A 24 7.54 6.61 -1.97
C HIS A 24 9.01 6.89 -1.69
N ASP A 25 9.48 6.49 -0.50
CA ASP A 25 10.85 6.72 -0.05
C ASP A 25 11.85 6.04 -0.98
N TYR A 26 11.55 4.83 -1.47
CA TYR A 26 12.39 4.18 -2.47
C TYR A 26 12.55 5.03 -3.74
N PHE A 27 11.45 5.48 -4.35
CA PHE A 27 11.52 6.28 -5.57
C PHE A 27 12.15 7.65 -5.37
N VAL A 28 11.91 8.30 -4.23
CA VAL A 28 12.59 9.57 -3.88
C VAL A 28 14.09 9.35 -3.74
N ASN A 29 14.51 8.33 -2.99
CA ASN A 29 15.94 8.02 -2.78
C ASN A 29 16.66 7.61 -4.08
N LYS A 30 15.93 7.09 -5.07
CA LYS A 30 16.44 6.76 -6.42
C LYS A 30 16.27 7.88 -7.45
N ASN A 31 15.97 9.12 -7.04
CA ASN A 31 15.70 10.25 -7.94
C ASN A 31 14.63 9.97 -9.02
N SER A 32 13.65 9.12 -8.69
CA SER A 32 12.58 8.65 -9.58
C SER A 32 11.20 9.12 -9.14
N LYS A 33 11.11 10.29 -8.49
CA LYS A 33 9.86 10.86 -7.95
C LYS A 33 8.76 11.00 -9.02
N ASN A 34 9.13 11.26 -10.27
CA ASN A 34 8.20 11.33 -11.40
C ASN A 34 7.39 10.04 -11.63
N LYS A 35 7.87 8.88 -11.15
CA LYS A 35 7.12 7.61 -11.21
C LYS A 35 5.91 7.61 -10.26
N ILE A 36 5.99 8.35 -9.14
CA ILE A 36 4.96 8.40 -8.11
C ILE A 36 3.67 8.95 -8.69
N ASP A 37 3.72 10.08 -9.39
CA ASP A 37 2.52 10.74 -9.95
C ASP A 37 1.82 9.85 -10.98
N GLY A 38 2.60 9.25 -11.90
CA GLY A 38 2.07 8.38 -12.95
C GLY A 38 1.44 7.09 -12.40
N VAL A 39 2.05 6.49 -11.38
CA VAL A 39 1.50 5.30 -10.71
C VAL A 39 0.24 5.67 -9.93
N SER A 40 0.28 6.77 -9.16
CA SER A 40 -0.84 7.21 -8.32
C SER A 40 -2.08 7.50 -9.15
N TYR A 41 -1.92 8.12 -10.32
CA TYR A 41 -3.03 8.38 -11.24
C TYR A 41 -3.66 7.07 -11.77
N LYS A 42 -2.84 6.08 -12.14
CA LYS A 42 -3.34 4.77 -12.61
C LYS A 42 -4.10 4.04 -11.50
N LEU A 43 -3.53 3.98 -10.30
CA LEU A 43 -4.16 3.35 -9.15
C LEU A 43 -5.49 4.04 -8.79
N LEU A 44 -5.51 5.37 -8.74
CA LEU A 44 -6.73 6.13 -8.46
C LEU A 44 -7.82 5.89 -9.51
N ASN A 45 -7.44 5.80 -10.79
CA ASN A 45 -8.39 5.47 -11.84
C ASN A 45 -8.97 4.06 -11.68
N SER A 46 -8.13 3.06 -11.39
CA SER A 46 -8.57 1.69 -11.14
C SER A 46 -9.52 1.60 -9.94
N VAL A 47 -9.22 2.29 -8.84
CA VAL A 47 -10.11 2.39 -7.67
C VAL A 47 -11.45 3.01 -8.06
N LYS A 48 -11.43 4.15 -8.76
CA LYS A 48 -12.64 4.88 -9.16
C LYS A 48 -13.60 4.05 -10.03
N VAL A 49 -13.08 3.20 -10.90
CA VAL A 49 -13.90 2.35 -11.78
C VAL A 49 -14.14 0.94 -11.22
N GLY A 50 -13.64 0.66 -10.01
CA GLY A 50 -13.74 -0.66 -9.38
C GLY A 50 -12.93 -1.76 -10.07
N ASN A 51 -11.91 -1.41 -10.88
CA ASN A 51 -11.08 -2.40 -11.58
C ASN A 51 -9.95 -2.92 -10.68
N LYS A 52 -10.29 -3.93 -9.89
CA LYS A 52 -9.40 -4.65 -8.97
C LYS A 52 -8.20 -5.29 -9.67
N SER A 53 -8.42 -5.88 -10.85
CA SER A 53 -7.34 -6.53 -11.62
C SER A 53 -6.27 -5.51 -12.03
N ASP A 54 -6.68 -4.37 -12.59
CA ASP A 54 -5.74 -3.32 -12.99
C ASP A 54 -5.02 -2.70 -11.80
N PHE A 55 -5.73 -2.58 -10.66
CA PHE A 55 -5.14 -2.12 -9.41
C PHE A 55 -4.02 -3.07 -8.96
N MET A 56 -4.31 -4.37 -8.84
CA MET A 56 -3.35 -5.39 -8.40
C MET A 56 -2.17 -5.52 -9.37
N ASP A 57 -2.42 -5.52 -10.67
CA ASP A 57 -1.38 -5.49 -11.69
C ASP A 57 -0.44 -4.28 -11.54
N THR A 58 -1.00 -3.13 -11.17
CA THR A 58 -0.23 -1.91 -10.96
C THR A 58 0.57 -1.97 -9.66
N ILE A 59 0.01 -2.50 -8.58
CA ILE A 59 0.73 -2.79 -7.33
C ILE A 59 1.94 -3.70 -7.62
N ILE A 60 1.74 -4.82 -8.32
CA ILE A 60 2.82 -5.76 -8.64
C ILE A 60 3.94 -5.05 -9.40
N ARG A 61 3.61 -4.29 -10.45
CA ARG A 61 4.59 -3.54 -11.25
C ARG A 61 5.38 -2.53 -10.43
N VAL A 62 4.75 -1.90 -9.44
CA VAL A 62 5.38 -0.92 -8.56
C VAL A 62 6.37 -1.58 -7.63
N PHE A 63 5.99 -2.68 -6.98
CA PHE A 63 6.90 -3.45 -6.12
C PHE A 63 8.08 -4.04 -6.90
N MET A 64 7.82 -4.57 -8.11
CA MET A 64 8.89 -5.00 -9.02
C MET A 64 9.84 -3.85 -9.37
N SER A 65 9.31 -2.68 -9.70
CA SER A 65 10.11 -1.48 -10.02
C SER A 65 10.87 -0.93 -8.81
N ALA A 66 10.39 -1.23 -7.61
CA ALA A 66 11.01 -0.88 -6.35
C ALA A 66 12.03 -1.93 -5.86
N GLU A 67 12.19 -3.05 -6.59
CA GLU A 67 13.02 -4.19 -6.16
C GLU A 67 12.61 -4.73 -4.77
N LYS A 68 11.32 -4.64 -4.43
CA LYS A 68 10.76 -5.07 -3.14
C LYS A 68 9.87 -6.29 -3.31
N GLN A 69 9.89 -7.16 -2.31
CA GLN A 69 8.94 -8.27 -2.23
C GLN A 69 7.54 -7.73 -1.91
N ILE A 70 6.54 -8.32 -2.54
CA ILE A 70 5.14 -8.01 -2.24
C ILE A 70 4.77 -8.76 -0.95
N PRO A 71 4.31 -8.07 0.10
CA PRO A 71 3.87 -8.74 1.31
C PRO A 71 2.70 -9.69 1.02
N ALA A 72 2.78 -10.93 1.51
CA ALA A 72 1.79 -11.96 1.22
C ALA A 72 0.35 -11.51 1.56
N PHE A 73 0.17 -10.72 2.63
CA PHE A 73 -1.14 -10.24 3.06
C PHE A 73 -1.84 -9.33 2.03
N ILE A 74 -1.11 -8.70 1.10
CA ILE A 74 -1.70 -7.91 0.02
C ILE A 74 -2.49 -8.81 -0.95
N LEU A 75 -2.10 -10.08 -1.10
CA LEU A 75 -2.80 -11.05 -1.94
C LEU A 75 -4.13 -11.49 -1.33
N ASP A 76 -4.21 -11.47 0.00
CA ASP A 76 -5.38 -11.91 0.76
C ASP A 76 -6.36 -10.78 1.07
N ILE A 77 -6.03 -9.55 0.67
CA ILE A 77 -6.74 -8.34 1.09
C ILE A 77 -8.19 -8.28 0.55
N GLU A 78 -8.45 -8.97 -0.56
CA GLU A 78 -9.80 -9.14 -1.11
C GLU A 78 -10.57 -10.32 -0.51
N ILE A 79 -9.87 -11.26 0.13
CA ILE A 79 -10.43 -12.52 0.65
C ILE A 79 -11.06 -12.30 2.03
N GLU A 80 -10.48 -11.42 2.85
CA GLU A 80 -10.90 -11.30 4.26
C GLU A 80 -12.23 -10.56 4.52
N LYS A 81 -12.95 -10.06 3.50
CA LYS A 81 -14.29 -9.42 3.58
C LYS A 81 -14.47 -8.25 4.58
N ASP A 82 -13.45 -7.89 5.34
CA ASP A 82 -13.54 -6.90 6.42
C ASP A 82 -13.23 -5.45 5.97
N LEU A 83 -12.56 -5.28 4.82
CA LEU A 83 -12.20 -3.97 4.26
C LEU A 83 -12.75 -3.81 2.84
N ASP A 84 -13.32 -2.65 2.53
CA ASP A 84 -13.72 -2.31 1.16
C ASP A 84 -12.50 -1.95 0.30
N PHE A 85 -12.64 -2.20 -1.00
CA PHE A 85 -11.56 -2.04 -1.97
C PHE A 85 -11.10 -0.58 -2.07
N GLU A 86 -12.04 0.36 -1.96
CA GLU A 86 -11.79 1.79 -1.99
C GLU A 86 -10.92 2.22 -0.81
N SER A 87 -11.20 1.75 0.40
CA SER A 87 -10.39 2.01 1.60
C SER A 87 -8.96 1.47 1.45
N ILE A 88 -8.80 0.24 0.94
CA ILE A 88 -7.48 -0.36 0.65
C ILE A 88 -6.72 0.50 -0.37
N GLY A 89 -7.37 0.82 -1.49
CA GLY A 89 -6.76 1.59 -2.57
C GLY A 89 -6.36 2.99 -2.10
N HIS A 90 -7.26 3.69 -1.41
CA HIS A 90 -6.99 5.02 -0.89
C HIS A 90 -5.88 5.02 0.17
N ALA A 91 -5.83 4.05 1.08
CA ALA A 91 -4.76 3.95 2.07
C ALA A 91 -3.38 3.84 1.39
N PHE A 92 -3.24 2.95 0.41
CA PHE A 92 -1.97 2.77 -0.32
C PHE A 92 -1.60 4.03 -1.11
N ILE A 93 -2.55 4.61 -1.86
CA ILE A 93 -2.32 5.82 -2.65
C ILE A 93 -1.92 6.98 -1.75
N SER A 94 -2.61 7.18 -0.63
CA SER A 94 -2.28 8.21 0.36
C SER A 94 -0.86 8.06 0.88
N GLY A 95 -0.42 6.84 1.17
CA GLY A 95 0.96 6.57 1.55
C GLY A 95 1.95 6.91 0.45
N LEU A 96 1.64 6.45 -0.77
CA LEU A 96 2.49 6.64 -1.95
C LEU A 96 2.69 8.13 -2.31
N ILE A 97 1.65 8.95 -2.19
CA ILE A 97 1.74 10.40 -2.47
C ILE A 97 2.14 11.22 -1.24
N SER A 98 2.05 10.65 -0.03
CA SER A 98 2.50 11.34 1.18
C SER A 98 4.00 11.57 1.13
N GLY A 99 4.45 12.72 1.62
CA GLY A 99 5.88 12.94 1.82
C GLY A 99 6.47 12.00 2.86
N LYS A 100 7.78 11.77 2.75
CA LYS A 100 8.69 10.97 3.60
C LYS A 100 8.09 10.34 4.88
N TYR A 101 8.28 9.03 5.03
CA TYR A 101 7.90 8.32 6.26
C TYR A 101 8.77 8.76 7.45
N GLU A 102 8.19 9.40 8.47
CA GLU A 102 8.92 9.80 9.70
C GLU A 102 9.06 8.67 10.75
N GLY A 103 8.83 7.41 10.36
CA GLY A 103 9.43 6.26 11.05
C GLY A 103 9.11 6.06 12.53
N LYS A 104 7.93 6.44 13.02
CA LYS A 104 7.59 6.21 14.45
C LYS A 104 6.94 4.87 14.75
N ASP A 105 6.44 4.15 13.75
CA ASP A 105 5.84 2.82 13.95
C ASP A 105 6.48 1.83 12.96
N LYS A 106 7.40 0.99 13.43
CA LYS A 106 8.00 -0.06 12.59
C LYS A 106 6.90 -0.99 12.10
N LEU A 107 6.90 -1.29 10.80
CA LEU A 107 6.07 -2.36 10.22
C LEU A 107 6.28 -3.65 11.04
N PRO A 108 5.22 -4.36 11.43
CA PRO A 108 5.38 -5.62 12.12
C PRO A 108 5.99 -6.62 11.12
N ASN A 109 7.19 -7.08 11.46
CA ASN A 109 7.88 -8.27 10.96
C ASN A 109 8.95 -8.06 9.86
N GLU A 110 10.13 -7.57 10.26
CA GLU A 110 11.39 -8.20 9.85
C GLU A 110 11.91 -8.97 11.07
N LYS A 111 11.78 -10.29 11.06
CA LYS A 111 12.55 -11.13 11.99
C LYS A 111 14.01 -11.04 11.52
N GLU A 112 14.84 -10.42 12.35
CA GLU A 112 16.29 -10.55 12.25
C GLU A 112 16.64 -12.04 12.37
N GLU A 113 17.02 -12.65 11.25
CA GLU A 113 17.82 -13.88 11.29
C GLU A 113 19.16 -13.50 11.91
N LYS A 114 19.41 -14.05 13.10
CA LYS A 114 20.71 -14.01 13.79
C LYS A 114 21.67 -15.02 13.19
#